data_AF-A0A4W6F395-F1
#
_entry.id   AF-A0A4W6F395-F1
#
_cell.length_a   1.000
_cell.length_b   1.000
_cell.length_c   1.000
_cell.angle_alpha   90.00
_cell.angle_beta   90.00
_cell.angle_gamma   90.00
#
_symmetry.space_group_name_H-M   'P 1'
#
loop_
_entity.id
_entity.type
_entity.pdbx_description
1 polymer ?
#
loop_
_entity_poly.entity_id
_entity_poly.type
_entity_poly.pdbx_seq_one_letter_code
_entity_poly.pdbx_strand_id
1 'polypeptide(L)'
;VNEFRLKEELCNLLKLQQTSVGTHNMYREYRDLTTSGAVTQCYRDMGARHRARAHSIQIMKVQVIAANKCRRPAIKQFHDSKIKFPLPHRVLRRQHKPRFTTKRPNTFY
;
A
#
# COMPACT_ATOMS: atom_id res chain seq x y z
N VAL A 1 21.12 -13.55 6.71
CA VAL A 1 20.10 -13.07 7.68
C VAL A 1 19.24 -12.05 6.95
N ASN A 2 17.91 -12.22 6.97
CA ASN A 2 16.89 -11.52 6.17
C ASN A 2 16.54 -12.22 4.85
N GLU A 3 16.07 -13.46 5.00
CA GLU A 3 15.11 -14.06 4.07
C GLU A 3 13.93 -13.07 3.91
N PHE A 4 13.84 -12.41 2.75
CA PHE A 4 12.67 -11.63 2.33
C PHE A 4 11.49 -12.61 2.29
N ARG A 5 10.85 -12.83 3.44
CA ARG A 5 9.75 -13.78 3.60
C ARG A 5 8.48 -13.16 3.02
N LEU A 6 8.41 -13.17 1.69
CA LEU A 6 7.29 -12.72 0.87
C LEU A 6 6.11 -13.69 1.00
N LYS A 7 5.47 -13.76 2.19
CA LYS A 7 4.12 -14.29 2.30
C LYS A 7 3.14 -13.12 2.18
N GLU A 8 3.18 -12.50 1.01
CA GLU A 8 2.32 -11.38 0.70
C GLU A 8 1.33 -11.85 -0.34
N GLU A 9 0.04 -11.64 -0.08
CA GLU A 9 -0.97 -11.08 -0.98
C GLU A 9 -2.31 -11.23 -0.27
N LEU A 10 -2.99 -10.15 0.15
CA LEU A 10 -4.37 -10.29 0.64
C LEU A 10 -5.36 -9.75 -0.36
N CYS A 11 -6.22 -10.63 -0.86
CA CYS A 11 -7.41 -10.24 -1.61
C CYS A 11 -8.50 -9.86 -0.62
N ASN A 12 -8.99 -8.63 -0.74
CA ASN A 12 -10.22 -8.21 -0.10
C ASN A 12 -11.30 -8.02 -1.16
N LEU A 13 -12.39 -8.80 -1.06
CA LEU A 13 -13.66 -8.38 -1.66
C LEU A 13 -14.33 -7.46 -0.64
N LEU A 14 -14.41 -6.18 -0.98
CA LEU A 14 -14.98 -5.12 -0.16
C LEU A 14 -16.34 -4.77 -0.69
N LYS A 15 -17.33 -4.70 0.19
CA LYS A 15 -18.60 -4.04 -0.09
C LYS A 15 -18.48 -2.61 0.43
N LEU A 16 -18.61 -1.66 -0.48
CA LEU A 16 -18.43 -0.24 -0.22
C LEU A 16 -19.75 0.48 -0.39
N GLN A 17 -20.22 1.14 0.67
CA GLN A 17 -21.36 2.04 0.59
C GLN A 17 -20.85 3.47 0.61
N GLN A 18 -20.77 4.12 -0.55
CA GLN A 18 -19.99 5.37 -0.64
C GLN A 18 -20.46 6.46 -1.58
N THR A 19 -21.47 6.20 -2.36
CA THR A 19 -22.04 7.21 -3.24
C THR A 19 -23.53 7.21 -3.03
N SER A 20 -24.17 8.36 -3.26
CA SER A 20 -25.63 8.59 -3.18
C SER A 20 -26.48 7.67 -4.07
N VAL A 21 -25.89 6.62 -4.63
CA VAL A 21 -26.38 5.73 -5.68
C VAL A 21 -26.36 4.24 -5.23
N GLY A 22 -25.68 3.87 -4.13
CA GLY A 22 -25.82 2.53 -3.53
C GLY A 22 -24.52 1.86 -3.03
N THR A 23 -24.60 0.54 -2.82
CA THR A 23 -23.46 -0.30 -2.38
C THR A 23 -22.75 -0.95 -3.57
N HIS A 24 -21.42 -0.86 -3.63
CA HIS A 24 -20.59 -1.42 -4.69
C HIS A 24 -19.63 -2.49 -4.17
N ASN A 25 -19.51 -3.60 -4.89
CA ASN A 25 -18.49 -4.61 -4.61
C ASN A 25 -17.19 -4.27 -5.33
N MET A 26 -16.08 -4.31 -4.62
CA MET A 26 -14.74 -4.06 -5.16
C MET A 26 -13.79 -5.17 -4.77
N TYR A 27 -12.93 -5.54 -5.69
CA TYR A 27 -11.80 -6.43 -5.44
C TYR A 27 -10.52 -5.62 -5.31
N ARG A 28 -9.79 -5.77 -4.20
CA ARG A 28 -8.50 -5.11 -3.97
C ARG A 28 -7.43 -6.09 -3.50
N GLU A 29 -6.20 -5.80 -3.87
CA GLU A 29 -5.01 -6.56 -3.50
C GLU A 29 -4.05 -5.62 -2.80
N TYR A 30 -3.54 -6.05 -1.65
CA TYR A 30 -2.52 -5.33 -0.88
C TYR A 30 -1.34 -6.25 -0.60
N ARG A 31 -0.15 -5.64 -0.56
CA ARG A 31 1.12 -6.30 -0.30
C ARG A 31 1.60 -5.85 1.09
N ASP A 32 1.55 -6.77 2.04
CA ASP A 32 1.94 -6.55 3.44
C ASP A 32 2.33 -7.88 4.09
N LEU A 33 3.12 -7.81 5.15
CA LEU A 33 3.60 -8.96 5.93
C LEU A 33 2.51 -9.54 6.84
N THR A 34 1.50 -8.75 7.19
CA THR A 34 0.43 -9.14 8.14
C THR A 34 -0.96 -8.87 7.58
N THR A 35 -1.94 -9.64 8.05
CA THR A 35 -3.35 -9.48 7.66
C THR A 35 -3.94 -8.17 8.16
N SER A 36 -3.63 -7.80 9.39
CA SER A 36 -4.04 -6.52 10.00
C SER A 36 -3.42 -5.32 9.28
N GLY A 37 -2.16 -5.42 8.85
CA GLY A 37 -1.50 -4.38 8.06
C GLY A 37 -2.20 -4.16 6.71
N ALA A 38 -2.50 -5.23 5.98
CA ALA A 38 -3.22 -5.16 4.72
C ALA A 38 -4.63 -4.56 4.85
N VAL A 39 -5.36 -4.92 5.92
CA VAL A 39 -6.67 -4.30 6.23
C VAL A 39 -6.52 -2.82 6.59
N THR A 40 -5.47 -2.45 7.32
CA THR A 40 -5.18 -1.04 7.62
C THR A 40 -4.90 -0.24 6.36
N GLN A 41 -4.11 -0.78 5.43
CA GLN A 41 -3.87 -0.19 4.11
C GLN A 41 -5.18 -0.04 3.33
N CYS A 42 -6.04 -1.06 3.38
CA CYS A 42 -7.36 -1.04 2.76
C CYS A 42 -8.22 0.14 3.25
N TYR A 43 -8.35 0.33 4.57
CA TYR A 43 -9.13 1.46 5.11
C TYR A 43 -8.57 2.82 4.67
N ARG A 44 -7.24 3.00 4.71
CA ARG A 44 -6.57 4.25 4.29
C ARG A 44 -6.77 4.53 2.82
N ASP A 45 -6.63 3.51 1.99
CA ASP A 45 -6.78 3.61 0.54
C ASP A 45 -8.23 3.93 0.12
N MET A 46 -9.19 3.29 0.79
CA MET A 46 -10.60 3.57 0.56
C MET A 46 -10.97 5.01 0.95
N GLY A 47 -10.43 5.51 2.06
CA GLY A 47 -10.56 6.91 2.46
C GLY A 47 -9.92 7.87 1.46
N ALA A 48 -8.71 7.57 0.97
CA ALA A 48 -8.00 8.45 0.05
C ALA A 48 -8.63 8.53 -1.36
N ARG A 49 -9.01 7.38 -1.94
CA ARG A 49 -9.49 7.31 -3.33
C ARG A 49 -10.97 7.60 -3.48
N HIS A 50 -11.77 7.18 -2.50
CA HIS A 50 -13.22 7.22 -2.62
C HIS A 50 -13.88 8.01 -1.49
N ARG A 51 -13.12 8.53 -0.51
CA ARG A 51 -13.62 9.24 0.68
C ARG A 51 -14.41 8.35 1.64
N ALA A 52 -14.08 7.06 1.66
CA ALA A 52 -14.77 6.07 2.48
C ALA A 52 -14.45 6.28 3.95
N ARG A 53 -15.48 6.19 4.80
CA ARG A 53 -15.29 6.12 6.24
C ARG A 53 -15.26 4.66 6.67
N ALA A 54 -14.60 4.38 7.80
CA ALA A 54 -14.46 3.01 8.29
C ALA A 54 -15.81 2.30 8.48
N HIS A 55 -16.83 3.02 8.96
CA HIS A 55 -18.18 2.49 9.17
C HIS A 55 -18.93 2.16 7.86
N SER A 56 -18.49 2.70 6.72
CA SER A 56 -19.15 2.52 5.43
C SER A 56 -18.51 1.44 4.57
N ILE A 57 -17.46 0.78 5.08
CA ILE A 57 -16.72 -0.30 4.41
C ILE A 57 -17.00 -1.60 5.16
N GLN A 58 -17.46 -2.61 4.42
CA GLN A 58 -17.61 -3.97 4.93
C GLN A 58 -16.63 -4.88 4.21
N ILE A 59 -15.78 -5.55 4.99
CA ILE A 59 -14.82 -6.53 4.47
C ILE A 59 -15.48 -7.90 4.46
N MET A 60 -15.68 -8.48 3.29
CA MET A 60 -16.39 -9.77 3.18
C MET A 60 -15.46 -10.96 3.33
N LYS A 61 -14.29 -10.89 2.67
CA LYS A 61 -13.31 -11.97 2.67
C LYS A 61 -11.92 -11.37 2.60
N VAL A 62 -11.03 -11.90 3.42
CA VAL A 62 -9.60 -11.61 3.44
C VAL A 62 -8.91 -12.95 3.21
N GLN A 63 -8.15 -13.09 2.12
CA GLN A 63 -7.48 -14.37 1.82
C GLN A 63 -6.08 -14.15 1.26
N VAL A 64 -5.15 -15.03 1.62
CA VAL A 64 -3.79 -14.98 1.07
C VAL A 64 -3.80 -15.51 -0.37
N ILE A 65 -3.23 -14.78 -1.32
CA ILE A 65 -3.13 -15.15 -2.72
C ILE A 65 -1.69 -15.55 -3.04
N ALA A 66 -1.52 -16.44 -4.02
CA ALA A 66 -0.20 -16.77 -4.55
C ALA A 66 0.19 -15.77 -5.65
N ALA A 67 1.48 -15.47 -5.79
CA ALA A 67 2.03 -14.50 -6.77
C ALA A 67 1.64 -14.76 -8.25
N ASN A 68 1.18 -15.97 -8.60
CA ASN A 68 0.71 -16.27 -9.95
C ASN A 68 -0.76 -15.88 -10.18
N LYS A 69 -1.51 -15.63 -9.10
CA LYS A 69 -2.97 -15.39 -9.12
C LYS A 69 -3.34 -13.93 -8.88
N CYS A 70 -2.40 -13.05 -8.53
CA CYS A 70 -2.67 -11.61 -8.46
C CYS A 70 -3.07 -11.05 -9.82
N ARG A 71 -3.90 -10.02 -9.76
CA ARG A 71 -4.51 -9.38 -10.94
C ARG A 71 -4.03 -7.94 -11.08
N ARG A 72 -3.65 -7.25 -10.00
CA ARG A 72 -3.33 -5.83 -10.02
C ARG A 72 -1.89 -5.58 -10.50
N PRO A 73 -1.66 -4.77 -11.55
CA PRO A 73 -0.33 -4.51 -12.08
C PRO A 73 0.61 -3.85 -11.05
N ALA A 74 0.05 -3.00 -10.18
CA ALA A 74 0.79 -2.36 -9.10
C ALA A 74 1.39 -3.34 -8.08
N ILE A 75 0.81 -4.54 -7.95
CA ILE A 75 1.34 -5.62 -7.12
C ILE A 75 2.30 -6.48 -7.94
N LYS A 76 1.91 -6.80 -9.19
CA LYS A 76 2.69 -7.63 -10.12
C LYS A 76 4.10 -7.13 -10.36
N GLN A 77 4.30 -5.82 -10.46
CA GLN A 77 5.62 -5.22 -10.69
C GLN A 77 6.66 -5.59 -9.62
N PHE A 78 6.23 -6.01 -8.44
CA PHE A 78 7.11 -6.37 -7.33
C PHE A 78 7.37 -7.89 -7.24
N HIS A 79 6.89 -8.71 -8.18
CA HIS A 79 7.13 -10.17 -8.21
C HIS A 79 8.37 -10.58 -9.01
N ASP A 80 9.42 -9.77 -8.95
CA ASP A 80 10.71 -10.11 -9.54
C ASP A 80 11.75 -10.37 -8.45
N SER A 81 12.34 -11.57 -8.48
CA SER A 81 13.42 -11.99 -7.58
C SER A 81 14.69 -11.14 -7.71
N LYS A 82 14.90 -10.51 -8.87
CA LYS A 82 16.07 -9.68 -9.17
C LYS A 82 15.75 -8.19 -9.19
N ILE A 83 14.60 -7.79 -8.62
CA ILE A 83 14.17 -6.39 -8.62
C ILE A 83 15.21 -5.50 -7.93
N LYS A 84 15.61 -4.44 -8.62
CA LYS A 84 16.53 -3.42 -8.13
C LYS A 84 16.05 -2.06 -8.61
N PHE A 85 16.02 -1.09 -7.71
CA PHE A 85 15.68 0.29 -8.04
C PHE A 85 16.59 1.25 -7.28
N PRO A 86 17.12 2.30 -7.94
CA PRO A 86 17.76 3.40 -7.24
C PRO A 86 16.70 4.24 -6.51
N LEU A 87 17.13 5.02 -5.52
CA LEU A 87 16.29 6.04 -4.88
C LEU A 87 16.78 7.42 -5.36
N PRO A 88 16.26 7.93 -6.49
CA PRO A 88 16.85 9.07 -7.21
C PRO A 88 16.76 10.39 -6.44
N HIS A 89 15.73 10.56 -5.60
CA HIS A 89 15.51 11.79 -4.85
C HIS A 89 15.22 11.48 -3.38
N ARG A 90 16.22 11.63 -2.52
CA ARG A 90 16.14 11.40 -1.07
C ARG A 90 15.98 12.73 -0.33
N VAL A 91 14.75 13.05 0.04
CA VAL A 91 14.44 14.27 0.80
C VAL A 91 14.98 14.18 2.22
N LEU A 92 15.71 15.21 2.67
CA LEU A 92 16.10 15.36 4.06
C LEU A 92 14.84 15.55 4.94
N ARG A 93 14.53 14.55 5.76
CA ARG A 93 13.39 14.60 6.71
C ARG A 93 13.66 15.54 7.89
N ARG A 94 14.92 15.71 8.30
CA ARG A 94 15.34 16.52 9.45
C ARG A 94 15.60 17.97 9.05
N GLN A 95 14.56 18.68 8.64
CA GLN A 95 14.67 20.06 8.15
C GLN A 95 14.98 21.08 9.25
N HIS A 96 14.70 20.76 10.51
CA HIS A 96 14.92 21.66 11.66
C HIS A 96 16.15 21.31 12.49
N LYS A 97 17.03 20.44 12.00
CA LYS A 97 18.25 20.01 12.72
C LYS A 97 19.45 19.98 11.76
N PRO A 98 20.15 21.11 11.52
CA PRO A 98 19.89 22.45 12.07
C PRO A 98 18.77 23.18 11.31
N ARG A 99 18.13 24.18 11.94
CA ARG A 99 17.08 25.00 11.31
C ARG A 99 17.63 25.96 10.26
N PHE A 100 18.84 26.47 10.49
CA PHE A 100 19.56 27.32 9.58
C PHE A 100 20.94 26.72 9.34
N THR A 101 21.38 26.69 8.09
CA THR A 101 22.70 26.23 7.69
C THR A 101 23.12 26.96 6.42
N THR A 102 24.42 27.10 6.22
CA THR A 102 24.99 27.70 5.02
C THR A 102 25.04 26.72 3.85
N LYS A 103 24.98 25.40 4.13
CA LYS A 103 25.06 24.35 3.11
C LYS A 103 23.66 23.95 2.63
N ARG A 104 23.47 23.89 1.31
CA ARG A 104 22.22 23.40 0.72
C ARG A 104 22.11 21.88 0.89
N PRO A 105 20.90 21.32 1.11
CA PRO A 105 20.72 19.88 1.22
C PRO A 105 20.98 19.19 -0.14
N ASN A 106 21.70 18.08 -0.12
CA ASN A 106 21.83 17.19 -1.27
C ASN A 106 20.78 16.07 -1.20
N THR A 107 20.13 15.79 -2.33
CA THR A 107 19.08 14.78 -2.48
C THR A 107 19.50 13.59 -3.36
N PHE A 108 20.70 13.62 -3.96
CA PHE A 108 21.26 12.55 -4.79
C PHE A 108 22.47 11.92 -4.08
N TYR A 109 22.41 10.61 -3.84
CA TYR A 109 23.44 9.80 -3.17
C TYR A 109 23.61 8.45 -3.87
#